data_AF-A0A535KIL9-F1
#
_entry.id   AF-A0A535KIL9-F1
#
_cell.length_a   1.000
_cell.length_b   1.000
_cell.length_c   1.000
_cell.angle_alpha   90.00
_cell.angle_beta   90.00
_cell.angle_gamma   90.00
#
_symmetry.space_group_name_H-M   'P 1'
#
loop_
_entity.id
_entity.type
_entity.pdbx_description
1 polymer ?
#
loop_
_entity_poly.entity_id
_entity_poly.type
_entity_poly.pdbx_seq_one_letter_code
_entity_poly.pdbx_strand_id
1 'polypeptide(L)'
;MTKHDPFVYYNDIRTNSARCNSHVVPYTQLSTDLASAAATPNYAFITPNLCNDMHDCSVQTGDTWLSTQIPAILASPAFTTQKSLLVIVWDEDDFSGNNQVAWIAIGSGVKTNYVSSVQYDHYSFLRTVESAWGLSTLTANDGGASVMSDVFGTSGVALSASANASPTSGVAPLTVGFTGSASGGTAPYTYSWNFGDGSTVSGQNPSHAYSSGGTFTAKLTVTDGASHTATANAPAVTVTTVPLTVTAGGNPLAGDAPRPVVFSSSVSGGVAPYSYGWVFGDGSSGTGAAPSHTYSAAGTYTATLTVTDATAKQAT
;
A
#
# COMPACT_ATOMS: atom_id res chain seq x y z
N MET A 1 21.19 50.00 -6.95
CA MET A 1 21.01 48.75 -6.18
C MET A 1 19.53 48.50 -6.07
N THR A 2 19.06 47.33 -6.50
CA THR A 2 17.68 46.89 -6.28
C THR A 2 17.48 46.77 -4.78
N LYS A 3 16.48 47.46 -4.21
CA LYS A 3 16.33 47.60 -2.74
C LYS A 3 16.04 46.27 -2.03
N HIS A 4 15.56 45.26 -2.75
CA HIS A 4 15.02 44.02 -2.17
C HIS A 4 15.73 42.73 -2.61
N ASP A 5 16.95 42.80 -3.15
CA ASP A 5 17.76 41.59 -3.38
C ASP A 5 18.65 41.32 -2.15
N PRO A 6 18.34 40.33 -1.30
CA PRO A 6 19.12 40.07 -0.08
C PRO A 6 20.51 39.51 -0.37
N PHE A 7 20.76 38.93 -1.55
CA PHE A 7 22.02 38.27 -1.85
C PHE A 7 23.15 39.26 -2.12
N VAL A 8 22.84 40.49 -2.53
CA VAL A 8 23.84 41.54 -2.79
C VAL A 8 24.57 42.03 -1.54
N TYR A 9 24.11 41.64 -0.34
CA TYR A 9 24.78 41.96 0.91
C TYR A 9 25.89 40.97 1.28
N TYR A 10 25.91 39.78 0.67
CA TYR A 10 26.99 38.82 0.89
C TYR A 10 28.22 39.21 0.07
N ASN A 11 29.40 39.21 0.70
CA ASN A 11 30.65 39.63 0.04
C ASN A 11 30.96 38.78 -1.19
N ASP A 12 30.62 37.50 -1.14
CA ASP A 12 30.85 36.54 -2.21
C ASP A 12 30.04 36.83 -3.48
N ILE A 13 28.96 37.61 -3.38
CA ILE A 13 28.22 38.21 -4.50
C ILE A 13 28.70 39.64 -4.75
N ARG A 14 28.72 40.49 -3.71
CA ARG A 14 28.98 41.93 -3.80
C ARG A 14 30.35 42.28 -4.36
N THR A 15 31.38 41.49 -4.07
CA THR A 15 32.76 41.76 -4.50
C THR A 15 33.24 40.84 -5.61
N ASN A 16 32.39 39.95 -6.14
CA ASN A 16 32.73 39.02 -7.21
C ASN A 16 31.77 39.20 -8.39
N SER A 17 32.18 40.01 -9.37
CA SER A 17 31.34 40.34 -10.54
C SER A 17 30.97 39.11 -11.38
N ALA A 18 31.86 38.12 -11.51
CA ALA A 18 31.58 36.91 -12.26
C ALA A 18 30.50 36.05 -11.57
N ARG A 19 30.54 35.96 -10.23
CA ARG A 19 29.53 35.23 -9.48
C ARG A 19 28.19 35.96 -9.46
N CYS A 20 28.22 37.28 -9.27
CA CYS A 20 27.01 38.12 -9.38
C CYS A 20 26.33 37.94 -10.74
N ASN A 21 27.07 38.10 -11.84
CA ASN A 21 26.51 37.99 -13.19
C ASN A 21 25.96 36.61 -13.54
N SER A 22 26.40 35.55 -12.86
CA SER A 22 25.93 34.18 -13.11
C SER A 22 24.75 33.75 -12.24
N HIS A 23 24.43 34.47 -11.16
CA HIS A 23 23.41 34.06 -10.18
C HIS A 23 22.36 35.15 -9.90
N VAL A 24 22.67 36.42 -10.18
CA VAL A 24 21.73 37.54 -10.10
C VAL A 24 21.36 37.93 -11.53
N VAL A 25 20.26 37.38 -12.00
CA VAL A 25 19.84 37.44 -13.41
C VAL A 25 18.49 38.14 -13.59
N PRO A 26 18.18 38.68 -14.78
CA PRO A 26 16.88 39.28 -15.04
C PRO A 26 15.75 38.24 -14.95
N TYR A 27 14.59 38.66 -14.43
CA TYR A 27 13.39 37.82 -14.31
C TYR A 27 12.97 37.12 -15.62
N THR A 28 13.26 37.72 -16.78
CA THR A 28 12.98 37.14 -18.09
C THR A 28 13.64 35.78 -18.33
N GLN A 29 14.67 35.43 -17.56
CA GLN A 29 15.34 34.14 -17.65
C GLN A 29 14.53 32.98 -17.03
N LEU A 30 13.63 33.27 -16.10
CA LEU A 30 12.91 32.25 -15.31
C LEU A 30 12.20 31.20 -16.17
N SER A 31 11.59 31.60 -17.29
CA SER A 31 10.91 30.66 -18.18
C SER A 31 11.85 29.63 -18.81
N THR A 32 13.11 30.01 -19.06
CA THR A 32 14.15 29.11 -19.56
C THR A 32 14.62 28.17 -18.46
N ASP A 33 14.83 28.70 -17.26
CA ASP A 33 15.26 27.91 -16.10
C ASP A 33 14.22 26.84 -15.73
N LEU A 34 12.92 27.15 -15.80
CA LEU A 34 11.84 26.20 -15.49
C LEU A 34 11.49 25.21 -16.61
N ALA A 35 12.20 25.24 -17.75
CA ALA A 35 11.82 24.49 -18.95
C ALA A 35 12.18 22.99 -18.91
N SER A 36 13.09 22.55 -18.04
CA SER A 36 13.45 21.13 -17.92
C SER A 36 14.18 20.81 -16.61
N ALA A 37 14.20 19.54 -16.21
CA ALA A 37 14.96 19.08 -15.04
C ALA A 37 16.45 19.38 -15.09
N ALA A 38 17.04 19.48 -16.30
CA ALA A 38 18.45 19.83 -16.45
C ALA A 38 18.72 21.33 -16.26
N ALA A 39 17.71 22.19 -16.45
CA ALA A 39 17.83 23.64 -16.35
C ALA A 39 17.24 24.21 -15.04
N THR A 40 16.34 23.48 -14.37
CA THR A 40 15.66 23.95 -13.17
C THR A 40 16.65 24.09 -12.01
N PRO A 41 16.81 25.30 -11.43
CA PRO A 41 17.67 25.48 -10.27
C PRO A 41 17.04 24.84 -9.04
N ASN A 42 17.88 24.35 -8.13
CA ASN A 42 17.42 23.80 -6.85
C ASN A 42 16.79 24.87 -5.95
N TYR A 43 17.13 26.14 -6.17
CA TYR A 43 16.61 27.29 -5.45
C TYR A 43 16.60 28.52 -6.36
N ALA A 44 15.48 29.24 -6.37
CA ALA A 44 15.37 30.54 -7.02
C ALA A 44 14.66 31.51 -6.08
N PHE A 45 15.17 32.74 -6.00
CA PHE A 45 14.55 33.83 -5.27
C PHE A 45 14.15 34.91 -6.26
N ILE A 46 12.87 35.29 -6.26
CA ILE A 46 12.31 36.22 -7.22
C ILE A 46 11.84 37.45 -6.46
N THR A 47 12.41 38.60 -6.83
CA THR A 47 11.93 39.91 -6.39
C THR A 47 11.28 40.59 -7.58
N PRO A 48 9.98 40.93 -7.52
CA PRO A 48 9.38 41.74 -8.56
C PRO A 48 10.05 43.13 -8.63
N ASN A 49 9.72 43.91 -9.66
CA ASN A 49 10.12 45.32 -9.66
C ASN A 49 9.32 46.11 -8.60
N LEU A 50 9.75 47.34 -8.31
CA LEU A 50 9.18 48.23 -7.28
C LEU A 50 7.68 48.55 -7.40
N CYS A 51 7.05 48.21 -8.54
CA CYS A 51 5.61 48.34 -8.67
C CYS A 51 4.88 47.00 -8.51
N ASN A 52 5.46 45.93 -9.03
CA ASN A 52 4.86 44.60 -8.93
C ASN A 52 5.09 43.95 -7.55
N ASP A 53 6.02 44.47 -6.75
CA ASP A 53 6.25 44.07 -5.36
C ASP A 53 5.30 44.75 -4.37
N MET A 54 4.40 45.62 -4.87
CA MET A 54 3.38 46.36 -4.11
C MET A 54 3.95 47.41 -3.14
N HIS A 55 5.24 47.76 -3.25
CA HIS A 55 5.84 48.78 -2.40
C HIS A 55 5.50 50.20 -2.89
N ASP A 56 5.78 50.52 -4.18
CA ASP A 56 5.56 51.87 -4.73
C ASP A 56 4.24 51.98 -5.54
N CYS A 57 3.61 50.85 -5.85
CA CYS A 57 2.34 50.77 -6.58
C CYS A 57 1.27 50.03 -5.74
N SER A 58 0.02 50.03 -6.21
CA SER A 58 -1.09 49.44 -5.44
C SER A 58 -1.00 47.91 -5.36
N VAL A 59 -1.63 47.34 -4.33
CA VAL A 59 -1.84 45.88 -4.20
C VAL A 59 -2.46 45.29 -5.49
N GLN A 60 -3.40 45.99 -6.13
CA GLN A 60 -4.01 45.57 -7.39
C GLN A 60 -2.98 45.41 -8.53
N THR A 61 -1.94 46.24 -8.57
CA THR A 61 -0.85 46.10 -9.55
C THR A 61 -0.09 44.79 -9.33
N GLY A 62 0.28 44.50 -8.08
CA GLY A 62 0.93 43.24 -7.73
C GLY A 62 0.03 42.02 -7.96
N ASP A 63 -1.26 42.10 -7.63
CA ASP A 63 -2.24 41.04 -7.89
C ASP A 63 -2.35 40.72 -9.37
N THR A 64 -2.39 41.76 -10.22
CA THR A 64 -2.41 41.61 -11.68
C THR A 64 -1.15 40.89 -12.16
N TRP A 65 0.02 41.25 -11.62
CA TRP A 65 1.26 40.59 -11.94
C TRP A 65 1.26 39.11 -11.52
N LEU A 66 0.93 38.82 -10.25
CA LEU A 66 0.86 37.46 -9.71
C LEU A 66 -0.13 36.58 -10.48
N SER A 67 -1.29 37.10 -10.84
CA SER A 67 -2.31 36.38 -11.62
C SER A 67 -1.81 35.93 -13.00
N THR A 68 -0.79 36.60 -13.55
CA THR A 68 -0.16 36.22 -14.80
C THR A 68 1.03 35.29 -14.58
N GLN A 69 1.87 35.57 -13.56
CA GLN A 69 3.11 34.83 -13.35
C GLN A 69 2.90 33.45 -12.71
N ILE A 70 2.02 33.35 -11.70
CA ILE A 70 1.82 32.10 -10.96
C ILE A 70 1.33 30.98 -11.89
N PRO A 71 0.30 31.18 -12.74
CA PRO A 71 -0.12 30.11 -13.65
C PRO A 71 0.97 29.67 -14.62
N ALA A 72 1.80 30.60 -15.11
CA ALA A 72 2.92 30.27 -15.99
C ALA A 72 3.99 29.42 -15.28
N ILE A 73 4.31 29.73 -14.02
CA ILE A 73 5.23 28.93 -13.20
C ILE A 73 4.65 27.54 -12.94
N LEU A 74 3.39 27.45 -12.53
CA LEU A 74 2.74 26.17 -12.22
C LEU A 74 2.52 25.28 -13.46
N ALA A 75 2.37 25.88 -14.64
CA ALA A 75 2.28 25.16 -15.91
C ALA A 75 3.66 24.72 -16.46
N SER A 76 4.77 25.16 -15.86
CA SER A 76 6.11 24.83 -16.34
C SER A 76 6.44 23.34 -16.17
N PRO A 77 7.39 22.82 -16.96
CA PRO A 77 7.95 21.48 -16.75
C PRO A 77 8.47 21.25 -15.33
N ALA A 78 9.04 22.27 -14.68
CA ALA A 78 9.47 22.19 -13.29
C ALA A 78 8.34 21.79 -12.32
N PHE A 79 7.12 22.30 -12.51
CA PHE A 79 5.99 21.99 -11.62
C PHE A 79 5.15 20.79 -12.08
N THR A 80 5.15 20.49 -13.38
CA THR A 80 4.34 19.40 -13.94
C THR A 80 5.07 18.06 -14.01
N THR A 81 6.40 18.06 -14.00
CA THR A 81 7.22 16.84 -14.15
C THR A 81 8.16 16.58 -12.98
N GLN A 82 8.33 17.54 -12.06
CA GLN A 82 9.24 17.43 -10.92
C GLN A 82 8.55 17.82 -9.61
N LYS A 83 9.20 17.51 -8.49
CA LYS A 83 8.75 17.94 -7.16
C LYS A 83 9.23 19.37 -6.91
N SER A 84 8.33 20.31 -7.13
CA SER A 84 8.61 21.74 -6.94
C SER A 84 7.73 22.35 -5.85
N LEU A 85 8.23 23.45 -5.29
CA LEU A 85 7.58 24.28 -4.30
C LEU A 85 7.68 25.74 -4.74
N LEU A 86 6.54 26.41 -4.86
CA LEU A 86 6.44 27.86 -4.99
C LEU A 86 6.01 28.43 -3.65
N VAL A 87 6.74 29.42 -3.15
CA VAL A 87 6.39 30.19 -1.96
C VAL A 87 6.21 31.65 -2.34
N ILE A 88 5.12 32.26 -1.89
CA ILE A 88 4.83 33.69 -2.04
C ILE A 88 4.76 34.25 -0.63
N VAL A 89 5.57 35.27 -0.36
CA VAL A 89 5.73 35.88 0.95
C VAL A 89 6.04 37.36 0.79
N TRP A 90 5.53 38.17 1.71
CA TRP A 90 5.88 39.59 1.84
C TRP A 90 6.94 39.73 2.92
N ASP A 91 7.91 40.62 2.73
CA ASP A 91 9.01 40.83 3.66
C ASP A 91 8.62 41.68 4.88
N GLU A 92 7.60 42.52 4.74
CA GLU A 92 7.08 43.38 5.80
C GLU A 92 5.57 43.60 5.68
N ASP A 93 4.94 44.04 6.77
CA ASP A 93 3.52 44.42 6.78
C ASP A 93 3.33 45.85 6.22
N ASP A 94 2.09 46.28 6.05
CA ASP A 94 1.72 47.63 5.60
C ASP A 94 1.87 48.69 6.72
N PHE A 95 2.71 48.42 7.72
CA PHE A 95 2.84 49.20 8.96
C PHE A 95 1.55 49.27 9.80
N SER A 96 0.60 48.34 9.60
CA SER A 96 -0.65 48.26 10.37
C SER A 96 -0.47 47.84 11.84
N GLY A 97 0.75 47.44 12.23
CA GLY A 97 1.17 47.33 13.62
C GLY A 97 1.04 45.94 14.25
N ASN A 98 0.63 44.94 13.47
CA ASN A 98 0.58 43.55 13.93
C ASN A 98 1.78 42.72 13.44
N ASN A 99 2.62 43.27 12.53
CA ASN A 99 3.83 42.64 11.98
C ASN A 99 3.58 41.21 11.46
N GLN A 100 2.47 41.05 10.74
CA GLN A 100 2.03 39.80 10.16
C GLN A 100 1.95 39.93 8.64
N VAL A 101 2.56 38.97 7.96
CA VAL A 101 2.58 38.90 6.50
C VAL A 101 1.92 37.62 6.03
N ALA A 102 1.38 37.64 4.82
CA ALA A 102 0.91 36.42 4.19
C ALA A 102 2.11 35.54 3.79
N TRP A 103 1.97 34.24 4.02
CA TRP A 103 2.88 33.22 3.51
C TRP A 103 2.03 32.15 2.84
N ILE A 104 2.24 31.93 1.54
CA ILE A 104 1.43 31.04 0.71
C ILE A 104 2.37 30.06 0.03
N ALA A 105 2.04 28.76 0.07
CA ALA A 105 2.80 27.73 -0.60
C ALA A 105 1.94 26.91 -1.56
N ILE A 106 2.53 26.53 -2.68
CA ILE A 106 1.92 25.70 -3.71
C ILE A 106 2.96 24.69 -4.19
N GLY A 107 2.67 23.40 -4.16
CA GLY A 107 3.63 22.40 -4.62
C GLY A 107 3.29 20.96 -4.22
N SER A 108 4.15 20.05 -4.67
CA SER A 108 3.99 18.58 -4.61
C SER A 108 3.90 17.95 -3.21
N GLY A 109 4.07 18.72 -2.13
CA GLY A 109 3.97 18.28 -0.74
C GLY A 109 3.24 19.25 0.18
N VAL A 110 2.58 20.26 -0.38
CA VAL A 110 1.83 21.28 0.39
C VAL A 110 0.39 20.80 0.57
N LYS A 111 -0.14 20.89 1.79
CA LYS A 111 -1.56 20.59 2.04
C LYS A 111 -2.45 21.59 1.30
N THR A 112 -3.45 21.09 0.56
CA THR A 112 -4.41 21.94 -0.14
C THR A 112 -5.49 22.43 0.82
N ASN A 113 -6.00 23.66 0.60
CA ASN A 113 -7.05 24.28 1.43
C ASN A 113 -6.72 24.23 2.94
N TYR A 114 -5.46 24.45 3.28
CA TYR A 114 -4.97 24.36 4.65
C TYR A 114 -4.42 25.71 5.10
N VAL A 115 -4.82 26.12 6.31
CA VAL A 115 -4.27 27.28 7.01
C VAL A 115 -3.69 26.76 8.32
N SER A 116 -2.40 27.02 8.54
CA SER A 116 -1.74 26.64 9.79
C SER A 116 -2.31 27.45 10.96
N SER A 117 -2.48 26.79 12.10
CA SER A 117 -2.75 27.46 13.38
C SER A 117 -1.47 27.73 14.19
N VAL A 118 -0.31 27.34 13.67
CA VAL A 118 1.00 27.55 14.29
C VAL A 118 1.51 28.91 13.86
N GLN A 119 2.06 29.68 14.80
CA GLN A 119 2.73 30.93 14.47
C GLN A 119 4.13 30.64 13.94
N TYR A 120 4.42 31.17 12.77
CA TYR A 120 5.73 31.10 12.12
C TYR A 120 6.26 32.50 11.87
N ASP A 121 7.58 32.59 11.73
CA ASP A 121 8.31 33.76 11.31
C ASP A 121 9.10 33.47 10.01
N HIS A 122 9.80 34.47 9.46
CA HIS A 122 10.61 34.25 8.26
C HIS A 122 11.72 33.21 8.45
N TYR A 123 12.27 33.10 9.66
CA TYR A 123 13.29 32.10 9.99
C TYR A 123 12.73 30.68 9.93
N SER A 124 11.44 30.49 10.20
CA SER A 124 10.77 29.20 10.14
C SER A 124 10.80 28.59 8.73
N PHE A 125 10.72 29.41 7.68
CA PHE A 125 10.88 28.93 6.30
C PHE A 125 12.31 28.49 6.01
N LEU A 126 13.31 29.31 6.37
CA LEU A 126 14.73 28.95 6.22
C LEU A 126 15.03 27.64 6.97
N ARG A 127 14.59 27.55 8.24
CA ARG A 127 14.75 26.37 9.07
C ARG A 127 14.11 25.12 8.46
N THR A 128 12.98 25.29 7.77
CA THR A 128 12.32 24.20 7.05
C THR A 128 13.14 23.71 5.86
N VAL A 129 13.71 24.61 5.07
CA VAL A 129 14.60 24.24 3.95
C VAL A 129 15.86 23.54 4.47
N GLU A 130 16.48 24.06 5.52
CA GLU A 130 17.67 23.46 6.14
C GLU A 130 17.38 22.04 6.64
N SER A 131 16.27 21.86 7.34
CA SER A 131 15.84 20.54 7.81
C SER A 131 15.55 19.58 6.65
N ALA A 132 14.94 20.05 5.57
CA ALA A 132 14.60 19.23 4.41
C ALA A 132 15.84 18.81 3.61
N TRP A 133 16.88 19.64 3.55
CA TRP A 133 18.11 19.39 2.81
C TRP A 133 19.26 18.85 3.66
N GLY A 134 19.04 18.65 4.97
CA GLY A 134 20.08 18.18 5.88
C GLY A 134 21.22 19.21 6.07
N LEU A 135 20.91 20.50 5.97
CA LEU A 135 21.86 21.58 6.16
C LEU A 135 21.94 22.00 7.63
N SER A 136 23.10 22.55 8.00
CA SER A 136 23.27 23.21 9.30
C SER A 136 22.61 24.59 9.28
N THR A 137 22.12 25.01 10.44
CA THR A 137 21.57 26.35 10.66
C THR A 137 22.65 27.41 10.47
N LEU A 138 22.31 28.51 9.79
CA LEU A 138 23.21 29.65 9.56
C LEU A 138 23.42 30.50 10.81
N THR A 139 22.37 30.70 11.61
CA THR A 139 22.42 31.55 12.82
C THR A 139 21.59 30.96 13.97
N ALA A 140 21.62 31.63 15.12
CA ALA A 140 20.78 31.25 16.26
C ALA A 140 19.28 31.52 16.00
N ASN A 141 18.92 32.43 15.09
CA ASN A 141 17.53 32.77 14.82
C ASN A 141 16.80 31.63 14.10
N ASP A 142 17.34 31.17 12.97
CA ASP A 142 16.88 29.97 12.25
C ASP A 142 17.06 28.71 13.08
N GLY A 143 18.15 28.57 13.85
CA GLY A 143 18.31 27.45 14.78
C GLY A 143 17.25 27.38 15.90
N GLY A 144 16.67 28.52 16.29
CA GLY A 144 15.58 28.59 17.27
C GLY A 144 14.18 28.56 16.67
N ALA A 145 14.05 28.67 15.34
CA ALA A 145 12.76 28.74 14.66
C ALA A 145 12.08 27.36 14.53
N SER A 146 10.76 27.36 14.35
CA SER A 146 9.98 26.14 14.19
C SER A 146 10.00 25.66 12.74
N VAL A 147 10.16 24.34 12.52
CA VAL A 147 9.98 23.74 11.20
C VAL A 147 8.49 23.73 10.85
N MET A 148 8.14 24.18 9.65
CA MET A 148 6.77 24.31 9.14
C MET A 148 6.13 22.96 8.76
N SER A 149 6.35 21.93 9.56
CA SER A 149 5.97 20.53 9.29
C SER A 149 4.46 20.29 9.18
N ASP A 150 3.63 21.20 9.70
CA ASP A 150 2.18 21.11 9.58
C ASP A 150 1.66 21.60 8.22
N VAL A 151 2.39 22.48 7.53
CA VAL A 151 2.09 22.92 6.16
C VAL A 151 2.40 21.82 5.15
N PHE A 152 3.44 21.02 5.42
CA PHE A 152 3.91 19.95 4.56
C PHE A 152 3.47 18.58 5.10
N GLY A 153 2.43 17.98 4.52
CA GLY A 153 1.92 16.67 4.93
C GLY A 153 2.24 15.57 3.92
N THR A 154 2.19 14.30 4.35
CA THR A 154 2.28 13.09 3.50
C THR A 154 1.08 12.90 2.55
N SER A 155 0.37 13.98 2.20
CA SER A 155 -0.71 13.96 1.22
C SER A 155 -0.08 14.08 -0.17
N GLY A 156 0.30 12.95 -0.76
CA GLY A 156 0.87 12.93 -2.10
C GLY A 156 1.34 11.57 -2.61
N VAL A 157 1.56 10.59 -1.74
CA VAL A 157 1.69 9.19 -2.18
C VAL A 157 0.32 8.55 -2.05
N ALA A 158 -0.30 8.21 -3.18
CA ALA A 158 -1.55 7.47 -3.20
C ALA A 158 -1.45 6.24 -2.29
N LEU A 159 -2.52 5.93 -1.56
CA LEU A 159 -2.57 4.72 -0.74
C LEU A 159 -2.22 3.52 -1.63
N SER A 160 -1.25 2.73 -1.19
CA SER A 160 -0.83 1.50 -1.86
C SER A 160 -0.86 0.35 -0.88
N ALA A 161 -1.24 -0.83 -1.37
CA ALA A 161 -1.24 -2.07 -0.60
C ALA A 161 -0.25 -3.06 -1.21
N SER A 162 0.29 -3.95 -0.39
CA SER A 162 1.01 -5.14 -0.85
C SER A 162 0.56 -6.36 -0.06
N ALA A 163 0.53 -7.51 -0.73
CA ALA A 163 -0.01 -8.75 -0.22
C ALA A 163 0.93 -9.92 -0.57
N ASN A 164 1.20 -10.78 0.40
CA ASN A 164 1.91 -12.05 0.19
C ASN A 164 1.17 -13.20 0.88
N ALA A 165 1.54 -14.43 0.50
CA ALA A 165 0.99 -15.67 1.04
C ALA A 165 2.08 -16.73 1.17
N SER A 166 2.00 -17.57 2.20
CA SER A 166 2.88 -18.73 2.37
C SER A 166 2.22 -19.83 3.22
N PRO A 167 2.27 -21.11 2.80
CA PRO A 167 2.79 -21.60 1.51
C PRO A 167 1.87 -21.26 0.33
N THR A 168 2.37 -21.31 -0.90
CA THR A 168 1.59 -21.10 -2.14
C THR A 168 1.15 -22.40 -2.83
N SER A 169 1.47 -23.56 -2.25
CA SER A 169 0.97 -24.84 -2.74
C SER A 169 0.93 -25.91 -1.66
N GLY A 170 0.09 -26.92 -1.85
CA GLY A 170 -0.04 -28.05 -0.93
C GLY A 170 -1.23 -28.97 -1.24
N VAL A 171 -1.52 -29.87 -0.31
CA VAL A 171 -2.68 -30.78 -0.37
C VAL A 171 -3.75 -30.28 0.59
N ALA A 172 -5.03 -30.35 0.18
CA ALA A 172 -6.15 -30.00 1.05
C ALA A 172 -6.28 -30.95 2.26
N PRO A 173 -6.63 -30.44 3.46
CA PRO A 173 -6.78 -29.03 3.79
C PRO A 173 -5.42 -28.32 3.92
N LEU A 174 -5.27 -27.17 3.26
CA LEU A 174 -4.04 -26.36 3.29
C LEU A 174 -4.25 -25.07 4.08
N THR A 175 -3.57 -24.91 5.20
CA THR A 175 -3.51 -23.65 5.94
C THR A 175 -2.42 -22.75 5.39
N VAL A 176 -2.79 -21.52 5.03
CA VAL A 176 -1.91 -20.49 4.45
C VAL A 176 -1.91 -19.25 5.34
N GLY A 177 -0.72 -18.75 5.64
CA GLY A 177 -0.53 -17.45 6.29
C GLY A 177 -0.45 -16.34 5.25
N PHE A 178 -1.14 -15.23 5.51
CA PHE A 178 -1.13 -14.04 4.66
C PHE A 178 -0.46 -12.88 5.39
N THR A 179 0.27 -12.07 4.62
CA THR A 179 0.87 -10.83 5.15
C THR A 179 0.48 -9.65 4.29
N GLY A 180 -0.02 -8.60 4.92
CA GLY A 180 -0.43 -7.37 4.26
C GLY A 180 0.33 -6.15 4.78
N SER A 181 0.57 -5.18 3.91
CA SER A 181 1.10 -3.87 4.32
C SER A 181 0.50 -2.74 3.50
N ALA A 182 0.51 -1.55 4.11
CA ALA A 182 0.02 -0.31 3.54
C ALA A 182 1.13 0.75 3.56
N SER A 183 1.15 1.60 2.54
CA SER A 183 1.99 2.81 2.49
C SER A 183 1.27 3.94 1.76
N GLY A 184 1.71 5.18 1.97
CA GLY A 184 0.98 6.35 1.47
C GLY A 184 -0.36 6.55 2.20
N GLY A 185 -1.24 7.39 1.65
CA GLY A 185 -2.53 7.71 2.26
C GLY A 185 -2.43 8.32 3.67
N THR A 186 -3.54 8.25 4.40
CA THR A 186 -3.70 8.85 5.75
C THR A 186 -3.89 7.76 6.81
N ALA A 187 -2.98 7.60 7.77
CA ALA A 187 -3.21 6.67 8.88
C ALA A 187 -4.40 7.11 9.78
N PRO A 188 -5.08 6.20 10.51
CA PRO A 188 -4.82 4.76 10.64
C PRO A 188 -5.31 3.93 9.44
N TYR A 189 -4.80 2.71 9.30
CA TYR A 189 -5.21 1.77 8.24
C TYR A 189 -6.07 0.64 8.79
N THR A 190 -7.03 0.19 7.99
CA THR A 190 -7.82 -1.03 8.22
C THR A 190 -7.61 -2.02 7.07
N TYR A 191 -7.68 -3.32 7.38
CA TYR A 191 -7.33 -4.40 6.46
C TYR A 191 -8.47 -5.42 6.38
N SER A 192 -8.83 -5.80 5.16
CA SER A 192 -9.83 -6.84 4.86
C SER A 192 -9.35 -7.74 3.73
N TRP A 193 -9.49 -9.04 3.92
CA TRP A 193 -9.07 -10.07 2.96
C TRP A 193 -10.28 -10.80 2.40
N ASN A 194 -10.25 -11.08 1.09
CA ASN A 194 -11.09 -12.07 0.43
C ASN A 194 -10.20 -13.18 -0.12
N PHE A 195 -10.42 -14.44 0.26
CA PHE A 195 -9.48 -15.53 -0.02
C PHE A 195 -9.69 -16.20 -1.38
N GLY A 196 -10.66 -15.76 -2.18
CA GLY A 196 -10.96 -16.32 -3.50
C GLY A 196 -11.82 -17.60 -3.49
N ASP A 197 -12.16 -18.12 -2.32
CA ASP A 197 -13.08 -19.26 -2.11
C ASP A 197 -14.45 -18.83 -1.54
N GLY A 198 -14.71 -17.52 -1.50
CA GLY A 198 -15.91 -16.92 -0.94
C GLY A 198 -15.79 -16.49 0.53
N SER A 199 -14.73 -16.88 1.24
CA SER A 199 -14.49 -16.45 2.62
C SER A 199 -13.80 -15.09 2.72
N THR A 200 -14.06 -14.37 3.82
CA THR A 200 -13.46 -13.06 4.12
C THR A 200 -13.07 -12.92 5.59
N VAL A 201 -12.01 -12.18 5.89
CA VAL A 201 -11.50 -11.94 7.25
C VAL A 201 -10.92 -10.53 7.37
N SER A 202 -11.12 -9.89 8.53
CA SER A 202 -10.46 -8.62 8.87
C SER A 202 -9.14 -8.85 9.62
N GLY A 203 -8.19 -7.93 9.45
CA GLY A 203 -6.88 -7.98 10.10
C GLY A 203 -5.73 -7.97 9.09
N GLN A 204 -4.56 -7.50 9.54
CA GLN A 204 -3.41 -7.27 8.66
C GLN A 204 -2.80 -8.59 8.16
N ASN A 205 -2.56 -9.55 9.08
CA ASN A 205 -1.84 -10.79 8.79
C ASN A 205 -2.64 -12.03 9.24
N PRO A 206 -3.77 -12.36 8.58
CA PRO A 206 -4.59 -13.52 8.94
C PRO A 206 -4.01 -14.84 8.42
N SER A 207 -4.52 -15.95 8.95
CA SER A 207 -4.37 -17.29 8.37
C SER A 207 -5.70 -17.79 7.83
N HIS A 208 -5.68 -18.57 6.73
CA HIS A 208 -6.87 -19.17 6.15
C HIS A 208 -6.63 -20.63 5.74
N ALA A 209 -7.66 -21.48 5.80
CA ALA A 209 -7.58 -22.90 5.46
C ALA A 209 -8.44 -23.24 4.24
N TYR A 210 -7.81 -23.66 3.15
CA TYR A 210 -8.49 -24.13 1.95
C TYR A 210 -8.80 -25.62 2.06
N SER A 211 -10.08 -25.97 2.19
CA SER A 211 -10.55 -27.35 2.39
C SER A 211 -10.72 -28.15 1.09
N SER A 212 -10.75 -27.47 -0.06
CA SER A 212 -10.98 -28.07 -1.38
C SER A 212 -9.81 -27.78 -2.31
N GLY A 213 -9.60 -28.69 -3.27
CA GLY A 213 -8.62 -28.47 -4.34
C GLY A 213 -9.05 -27.35 -5.28
N GLY A 214 -8.08 -26.57 -5.76
CA GLY A 214 -8.29 -25.43 -6.62
C GLY A 214 -7.10 -24.48 -6.63
N THR A 215 -7.19 -23.45 -7.46
CA THR A 215 -6.24 -22.32 -7.45
C THR A 215 -6.97 -21.09 -6.95
N PHE A 216 -6.49 -20.50 -5.86
CA PHE A 216 -7.13 -19.38 -5.19
C PHE A 216 -6.21 -18.16 -5.18
N THR A 217 -6.77 -16.97 -5.43
CA THR A 217 -6.03 -15.71 -5.36
C THR A 217 -6.65 -14.83 -4.31
N ALA A 218 -5.97 -14.68 -3.16
CA ALA A 218 -6.45 -13.80 -2.11
C ALA A 218 -6.25 -12.32 -2.49
N LYS A 219 -7.26 -11.50 -2.20
CA LYS A 219 -7.26 -10.04 -2.42
C LYS A 219 -7.30 -9.33 -1.07
N LEU A 220 -6.28 -8.53 -0.79
CA LEU A 220 -6.25 -7.57 0.30
C LEU A 220 -6.91 -6.26 -0.15
N THR A 221 -7.75 -5.70 0.71
CA THR A 221 -8.25 -4.33 0.64
C THR A 221 -7.77 -3.57 1.88
N VAL A 222 -7.11 -2.44 1.67
CA VAL A 222 -6.70 -1.51 2.72
C VAL A 222 -7.53 -0.25 2.60
N THR A 223 -8.06 0.24 3.72
CA THR A 223 -8.73 1.55 3.82
C THR A 223 -7.98 2.44 4.78
N ASP A 224 -7.72 3.68 4.38
CA ASP A 224 -7.02 4.68 5.19
C ASP A 224 -8.01 5.55 6.01
N GLY A 225 -7.50 6.37 6.93
CA GLY A 225 -8.27 7.27 7.80
C GLY A 225 -8.99 8.38 7.05
N ALA A 226 -8.66 8.62 5.78
CA ALA A 226 -9.37 9.53 4.88
C ALA A 226 -10.37 8.79 3.97
N SER A 227 -10.64 7.50 4.23
CA SER A 227 -11.57 6.64 3.48
C SER A 227 -11.14 6.33 2.04
N HIS A 228 -9.88 6.54 1.67
CA HIS A 228 -9.34 6.01 0.42
C HIS A 228 -9.13 4.51 0.54
N THR A 229 -9.24 3.80 -0.59
CA THR A 229 -9.02 2.35 -0.66
C THR A 229 -7.93 1.99 -1.65
N ALA A 230 -7.16 0.97 -1.30
CA ALA A 230 -6.18 0.35 -2.19
C ALA A 230 -6.28 -1.17 -2.07
N THR A 231 -5.95 -1.88 -3.14
CA THR A 231 -6.05 -3.34 -3.16
C THR A 231 -4.79 -3.98 -3.70
N ALA A 232 -4.46 -5.16 -3.20
CA ALA A 232 -3.37 -5.98 -3.71
C ALA A 232 -3.77 -7.45 -3.74
N ASN A 233 -3.31 -8.17 -4.76
CA ASN A 233 -3.47 -9.62 -4.85
C ASN A 233 -2.21 -10.30 -4.30
N ALA A 234 -2.40 -11.30 -3.45
CA ALA A 234 -1.32 -12.20 -3.07
C ALA A 234 -0.97 -13.14 -4.24
N PRO A 235 0.21 -13.79 -4.22
CA PRO A 235 0.50 -14.90 -5.13
C PRO A 235 -0.59 -15.98 -5.07
N ALA A 236 -0.86 -16.61 -6.22
CA ALA A 236 -1.86 -17.67 -6.30
C ALA A 236 -1.47 -18.87 -5.44
N VAL A 237 -2.44 -19.42 -4.71
CA VAL A 237 -2.31 -20.62 -3.88
C VAL A 237 -2.91 -21.81 -4.63
N THR A 238 -2.11 -22.83 -4.94
CA THR A 238 -2.56 -24.05 -5.62
C THR A 238 -2.73 -25.19 -4.62
N VAL A 239 -3.97 -25.61 -4.40
CA VAL A 239 -4.34 -26.69 -3.50
C VAL A 239 -4.71 -27.91 -4.34
N THR A 240 -4.05 -29.02 -4.10
CA THR A 240 -4.35 -30.30 -4.75
C THR A 240 -5.13 -31.21 -3.80
N THR A 241 -5.80 -32.23 -4.35
CA THR A 241 -6.44 -33.27 -3.55
C THR A 241 -5.86 -34.61 -3.92
N VAL A 242 -5.61 -35.47 -2.93
CA VAL A 242 -5.28 -36.88 -3.18
C VAL A 242 -6.60 -37.66 -3.33
N PRO A 243 -6.83 -38.36 -4.45
CA PRO A 243 -8.03 -39.18 -4.63
C PRO A 243 -8.17 -40.21 -3.50
N LEU A 244 -9.40 -40.40 -3.01
CA LEU A 244 -9.70 -41.49 -2.09
C LEU A 244 -9.68 -42.81 -2.88
N THR A 245 -8.89 -43.76 -2.41
CA THR A 245 -8.80 -45.12 -2.96
C THR A 245 -8.95 -46.13 -1.84
N VAL A 246 -9.60 -47.24 -2.15
CA VAL A 246 -9.84 -48.32 -1.20
C VAL A 246 -9.54 -49.66 -1.83
N THR A 247 -9.04 -50.59 -1.02
CA THR A 247 -8.96 -52.00 -1.34
C THR A 247 -9.58 -52.81 -0.22
N ALA A 248 -10.30 -53.87 -0.59
CA ALA A 248 -10.94 -54.79 0.34
C ALA A 248 -10.32 -56.19 0.21
N GLY A 249 -10.21 -56.89 1.33
CA GLY A 249 -9.80 -58.29 1.38
C GLY A 249 -10.68 -59.09 2.32
N GLY A 250 -10.71 -60.41 2.13
CA GLY A 250 -11.42 -61.35 3.01
C GLY A 250 -10.59 -62.60 3.24
N ASN A 251 -10.67 -63.15 4.45
CA ASN A 251 -10.09 -64.45 4.77
C ASN A 251 -11.03 -65.21 5.71
N PRO A 252 -11.43 -66.43 5.38
CA PRO A 252 -11.12 -67.22 4.18
C PRO A 252 -12.06 -66.94 2.99
N LEU A 253 -11.58 -67.18 1.76
CA LEU A 253 -12.35 -66.92 0.53
C LEU A 253 -13.21 -68.11 0.03
N ALA A 254 -13.06 -69.29 0.62
CA ALA A 254 -13.83 -70.48 0.23
C ALA A 254 -13.95 -71.54 1.34
N GLY A 255 -15.03 -72.33 1.28
CA GLY A 255 -15.27 -73.61 1.97
C GLY A 255 -16.72 -73.76 2.42
N ASP A 256 -16.98 -74.73 3.32
CA ASP A 256 -18.36 -75.17 3.62
C ASP A 256 -19.16 -74.14 4.44
N ALA A 257 -20.44 -73.99 4.10
CA ALA A 257 -21.38 -73.20 4.87
C ALA A 257 -21.83 -73.95 6.15
N PRO A 258 -22.02 -73.27 7.30
CA PRO A 258 -21.83 -71.84 7.51
C PRO A 258 -20.35 -71.44 7.64
N ARG A 259 -19.94 -70.37 6.95
CA ARG A 259 -18.54 -69.90 6.96
C ARG A 259 -18.38 -68.48 7.49
N PRO A 260 -17.72 -68.27 8.64
CA PRO A 260 -17.28 -66.93 9.04
C PRO A 260 -16.11 -66.46 8.17
N VAL A 261 -16.20 -65.21 7.69
CA VAL A 261 -15.18 -64.50 6.93
C VAL A 261 -14.84 -63.22 7.68
N VAL A 262 -13.54 -62.98 7.89
CA VAL A 262 -13.02 -61.72 8.43
C VAL A 262 -12.61 -60.85 7.25
N PHE A 263 -13.16 -59.64 7.19
CA PHE A 263 -12.84 -58.67 6.16
C PHE A 263 -11.75 -57.71 6.63
N SER A 264 -11.05 -57.14 5.67
CA SER A 264 -10.01 -56.12 5.89
C SER A 264 -10.17 -55.03 4.85
N SER A 265 -9.77 -53.81 5.21
CA SER A 265 -9.72 -52.67 4.31
C SER A 265 -8.36 -51.98 4.36
N SER A 266 -7.95 -51.42 3.23
CA SER A 266 -6.83 -50.48 3.16
C SER A 266 -7.27 -49.26 2.37
N VAL A 267 -7.11 -48.09 2.98
CA VAL A 267 -7.53 -46.79 2.45
C VAL A 267 -6.30 -45.93 2.20
N SER A 268 -6.27 -45.22 1.08
CA SER A 268 -5.23 -44.25 0.75
C SER A 268 -5.84 -42.99 0.14
N GLY A 269 -5.26 -41.83 0.44
CA GLY A 269 -5.78 -40.53 0.01
C GLY A 269 -7.07 -40.09 0.69
N GLY A 270 -7.79 -39.14 0.11
CA GLY A 270 -8.94 -38.49 0.74
C GLY A 270 -8.59 -37.75 2.03
N VAL A 271 -9.61 -37.34 2.78
CA VAL A 271 -9.47 -36.58 4.04
C VAL A 271 -10.06 -37.36 5.21
N ALA A 272 -9.22 -37.72 6.19
CA ALA A 272 -9.67 -38.38 7.42
C ALA A 272 -10.57 -37.45 8.29
N PRO A 273 -11.45 -38.01 9.16
CA PRO A 273 -11.71 -39.44 9.39
C PRO A 273 -12.52 -40.11 8.27
N TYR A 274 -12.45 -41.45 8.21
CA TYR A 274 -13.18 -42.27 7.24
C TYR A 274 -14.35 -43.01 7.91
N SER A 275 -15.41 -43.26 7.14
CA SER A 275 -16.51 -44.17 7.49
C SER A 275 -16.59 -45.32 6.50
N TYR A 276 -16.95 -46.51 7.00
CA TYR A 276 -16.89 -47.77 6.26
C TYR A 276 -18.26 -48.42 6.22
N GLY A 277 -18.75 -48.72 5.02
CA GLY A 277 -19.96 -49.49 4.79
C GLY A 277 -19.66 -50.73 3.95
N TRP A 278 -20.22 -51.87 4.35
CA TRP A 278 -20.07 -53.15 3.65
C TRP A 278 -21.43 -53.67 3.20
N VAL A 279 -21.48 -54.22 1.99
CA VAL A 279 -22.58 -55.04 1.48
C VAL A 279 -22.01 -56.41 1.18
N PHE A 280 -22.45 -57.46 1.89
CA PHE A 280 -21.80 -58.77 1.83
C PHE A 280 -22.24 -59.66 0.66
N GLY A 281 -23.23 -59.20 -0.13
CA GLY A 281 -23.71 -59.89 -1.34
C GLY A 281 -24.78 -60.95 -1.08
N ASP A 282 -25.12 -61.24 0.19
CA ASP A 282 -26.20 -62.15 0.60
C ASP A 282 -27.45 -61.42 1.14
N GLY A 283 -27.51 -60.11 0.95
CA GLY A 283 -28.57 -59.23 1.46
C GLY A 283 -28.26 -58.58 2.82
N SER A 284 -27.17 -58.97 3.49
CA SER A 284 -26.72 -58.35 4.73
C SER A 284 -25.69 -57.22 4.52
N SER A 285 -25.52 -56.38 5.54
CA SER A 285 -24.59 -55.24 5.54
C SER A 285 -23.81 -55.14 6.84
N GLY A 286 -22.72 -54.38 6.83
CA GLY A 286 -21.86 -54.17 7.99
C GLY A 286 -21.15 -52.82 7.97
N THR A 287 -20.51 -52.48 9.08
CA THR A 287 -19.73 -51.24 9.24
C THR A 287 -18.38 -51.51 9.91
N GLY A 288 -17.47 -50.54 9.81
CA GLY A 288 -16.13 -50.63 10.39
C GLY A 288 -15.06 -51.07 9.39
N ALA A 289 -13.80 -50.85 9.74
CA ALA A 289 -12.66 -51.09 8.85
C ALA A 289 -12.36 -52.58 8.61
N ALA A 290 -12.75 -53.45 9.54
CA ALA A 290 -12.49 -54.89 9.47
C ALA A 290 -13.61 -55.70 10.15
N PRO A 291 -14.83 -55.73 9.59
CA PRO A 291 -15.92 -56.51 10.16
C PRO A 291 -15.75 -58.01 9.90
N SER A 292 -16.49 -58.82 10.65
CA SER A 292 -16.68 -60.25 10.35
C SER A 292 -18.11 -60.50 9.92
N HIS A 293 -18.33 -61.40 8.97
CA HIS A 293 -19.65 -61.85 8.54
C HIS A 293 -19.69 -63.36 8.33
N THR A 294 -20.84 -63.99 8.58
CA THR A 294 -21.01 -65.45 8.42
C THR A 294 -22.00 -65.77 7.32
N TYR A 295 -21.52 -66.39 6.24
CA TYR A 295 -22.36 -66.87 5.15
C TYR A 295 -22.99 -68.21 5.54
N SER A 296 -24.30 -68.21 5.80
CA SER A 296 -25.01 -69.37 6.34
C SER A 296 -25.48 -70.37 5.27
N ALA A 297 -25.62 -69.92 4.02
CA ALA A 297 -26.00 -70.75 2.88
C ALA A 297 -24.84 -70.93 1.91
N ALA A 298 -24.82 -72.06 1.19
CA ALA A 298 -23.84 -72.28 0.12
C ALA A 298 -24.14 -71.35 -1.06
N GLY A 299 -23.10 -70.71 -1.62
CA GLY A 299 -23.22 -69.79 -2.74
C GLY A 299 -21.91 -69.04 -3.03
N THR A 300 -21.91 -68.28 -4.11
CA THR A 300 -20.84 -67.32 -4.43
C THR A 300 -21.33 -65.93 -4.09
N TYR A 301 -20.63 -65.25 -3.19
CA TYR A 301 -20.98 -63.92 -2.71
C TYR A 301 -19.87 -62.92 -3.05
N THR A 302 -20.27 -61.74 -3.54
CA THR A 302 -19.36 -60.62 -3.75
C THR A 302 -19.59 -59.60 -2.64
N ALA A 303 -18.60 -59.43 -1.77
CA ALA A 303 -18.62 -58.36 -0.77
C ALA A 303 -18.07 -57.07 -1.36
N THR A 304 -18.79 -55.96 -1.15
CA THR A 304 -18.43 -54.62 -1.61
C THR A 304 -18.19 -53.72 -0.41
N LEU A 305 -17.04 -53.06 -0.37
CA LEU A 305 -16.71 -52.03 0.61
C LEU A 305 -16.94 -50.66 -0.01
N THR A 306 -17.64 -49.76 0.68
CA THR A 306 -17.67 -48.33 0.35
C THR A 306 -17.09 -47.54 1.51
N VAL A 307 -16.08 -46.72 1.23
CA VAL A 307 -15.46 -45.81 2.20
C VAL A 307 -15.83 -44.38 1.86
N THR A 308 -16.30 -43.61 2.85
CA THR A 308 -16.57 -42.18 2.71
C THR A 308 -15.61 -41.37 3.57
N ASP A 309 -14.98 -40.34 3.01
CA ASP A 309 -14.07 -39.44 3.71
C ASP A 309 -14.80 -38.24 4.36
N ALA A 310 -14.08 -37.42 5.12
CA ALA A 310 -14.63 -36.26 5.85
C ALA A 310 -15.20 -35.16 4.92
N THR A 311 -14.87 -35.19 3.63
CA THR A 311 -15.41 -34.28 2.60
C THR A 311 -16.54 -34.91 1.79
N ALA A 312 -17.10 -36.03 2.27
CA ALA A 312 -18.16 -36.81 1.64
C ALA A 312 -17.78 -37.47 0.28
N LYS A 313 -16.48 -37.58 -0.03
CA LYS A 313 -16.03 -38.36 -1.20
C LYS A 313 -16.10 -39.85 -0.89
N GLN A 314 -16.52 -40.64 -1.86
CA GLN A 314 -16.67 -42.09 -1.75
C GLN A 314 -15.71 -42.84 -2.66
N ALA A 315 -15.20 -43.98 -2.18
CA ALA A 315 -14.48 -44.98 -2.96
C ALA A 315 -15.06 -46.37 -2.67
N THR A 316 -15.13 -47.21 -3.69
CA THR A 316 -15.70 -48.56 -3.65
C THR A 316 -14.74 -49.57 -4.26
#